data_AF-A0AAF3ERA2-F1
#
_entry.id   AF-A0AAF3ERA2-F1
#
_cell.length_a   1.000
_cell.length_b   1.000
_cell.length_c   1.000
_cell.angle_alpha   90.00
_cell.angle_beta   90.00
_cell.angle_gamma   90.00
#
_symmetry.space_group_name_H-M   'P 1'
#
loop_
_entity.id
_entity.type
_entity.pdbx_description
1 polymer ?
#
loop_
_entity_poly.entity_id
_entity_poly.type
_entity_poly.pdbx_seq_one_letter_code
_entity_poly.pdbx_strand_id
1 'polypeptide(L)'
;MIQCPPHAYEWNDPNLIRLLGKVGSPYLMTIFGRKPPECHREDGYTFLENGTIRMNPAFNSTPNVYILVLDSAGRYPALRQLKRTYAFMIDEMGAIDFTRYNHVGYTSRDNALVAFSGIIGEKADRSLFGGTILKSSFKCDQFLDNQSHIFFEFEDAGYQTMFAQDYPHDLYAYMDCAGYKNDFAAHLFRPFILLTTPQDSAERRTWSKIVERTLLEEHLLKPENCGRTFQHVLRYLERFIDSYEDSPKISIVWTNEGHDEEKGFRVSDHHYEKFLRDNREKLKDAFLIVMGDHGQKGGKIGDTEQGQFENLTPLMLFSVPQKLRDTPLEAMVRKNADQVFTPHDLHATLIDIVRNQAKIGFRDTNYLRINATRGNSWLRELDPDLPRDCQHLPIPAQGFKITPKLIEANFEAYLSENGVLELCEMARVENITKMRQVLLKEQLIAIRVEFFTAREAKFMVTFGIQPNGSLFMQPKVFVRLNRYHNTADCISAQKAALRPVCYCKAQEKGRVIV
;
A
#
# COMPACT_ATOMS: atom_id res chain seq x y z
N MET A 1 11.01 -56.25 8.87
CA MET A 1 10.76 -56.65 7.47
C MET A 1 9.37 -56.16 7.08
N ILE A 2 9.30 -55.43 5.96
CA ILE A 2 8.20 -55.40 4.99
C ILE A 2 6.94 -54.56 5.32
N GLN A 3 6.86 -53.45 4.55
CA GLN A 3 5.75 -52.85 3.81
C GLN A 3 4.41 -52.49 4.49
N CYS A 4 4.03 -51.22 4.32
CA CYS A 4 2.64 -50.84 4.08
C CYS A 4 2.42 -50.51 2.59
N PRO A 5 1.23 -50.79 2.03
CA PRO A 5 0.97 -50.80 0.59
C PRO A 5 0.58 -49.41 0.04
N PRO A 6 0.62 -49.24 -1.29
CA PRO A 6 0.19 -48.04 -1.99
C PRO A 6 -1.29 -48.16 -2.36
N HIS A 7 -2.19 -47.34 -1.84
CA HIS A 7 -3.47 -47.07 -2.51
C HIS A 7 -3.95 -45.65 -2.26
N ALA A 8 -4.00 -44.91 -3.37
CA ALA A 8 -4.75 -43.69 -3.54
C ALA A 8 -6.23 -43.93 -3.20
N TYR A 9 -6.84 -42.96 -2.52
CA TYR A 9 -8.28 -42.79 -2.54
C TYR A 9 -8.58 -41.47 -3.26
N GLU A 10 -9.05 -41.60 -4.50
CA GLU A 10 -9.72 -40.54 -5.24
C GLU A 10 -10.97 -40.12 -4.48
N TRP A 11 -11.06 -38.84 -4.10
CA TRP A 11 -12.31 -38.25 -3.62
C TRP A 11 -13.11 -37.70 -4.81
N ASN A 12 -13.80 -38.61 -5.49
CA ASN A 12 -14.90 -38.29 -6.41
C ASN A 12 -16.20 -38.21 -5.60
N ASP A 13 -16.45 -37.11 -4.88
CA ASP A 13 -17.83 -36.76 -4.48
C ASP A 13 -18.46 -35.95 -5.63
N PRO A 14 -19.36 -36.56 -6.43
CA PRO A 14 -19.96 -35.88 -7.57
C PRO A 14 -20.85 -34.72 -7.15
N ASN A 15 -21.25 -34.60 -5.87
CA ASN A 15 -22.11 -33.50 -5.40
C ASN A 15 -21.30 -32.24 -5.07
N LEU A 16 -20.07 -32.38 -4.56
CA LEU A 16 -19.17 -31.24 -4.28
C LEU A 16 -18.64 -30.61 -5.58
N ILE A 17 -18.22 -31.47 -6.53
CA ILE A 17 -17.76 -31.05 -7.87
C ILE A 17 -18.92 -30.44 -8.69
N ARG A 18 -20.16 -30.93 -8.50
CA ARG A 18 -21.33 -30.44 -9.23
C ARG A 18 -21.94 -29.16 -8.65
N LEU A 19 -21.71 -28.86 -7.36
CA LEU A 19 -22.08 -27.57 -6.75
C LEU A 19 -21.10 -26.45 -7.12
N LEU A 20 -19.80 -26.76 -7.22
CA LEU A 20 -18.75 -25.77 -7.47
C LEU A 20 -18.45 -25.58 -8.97
N GLY A 21 -18.62 -26.61 -9.81
CA GLY A 21 -18.47 -26.55 -11.27
C GLY A 21 -19.65 -25.92 -12.04
N LYS A 22 -20.63 -25.32 -11.34
CA LYS A 22 -21.80 -24.66 -11.95
C LYS A 22 -22.14 -23.31 -11.32
N VAL A 23 -21.17 -22.55 -10.83
CA VAL A 23 -21.41 -21.17 -10.38
C VAL A 23 -21.30 -20.18 -11.55
N GLY A 24 -22.17 -20.38 -12.55
CA GLY A 24 -22.77 -19.26 -13.27
C GLY A 24 -24.10 -18.97 -12.57
N SER A 25 -24.31 -17.75 -12.11
CA SER A 25 -25.61 -17.21 -11.62
C SER A 25 -26.80 -17.71 -12.45
N PRO A 26 -28.06 -17.90 -11.95
CA PRO A 26 -28.66 -17.55 -10.65
C PRO A 26 -29.57 -18.66 -10.03
N TYR A 27 -30.11 -18.42 -8.81
CA TYR A 27 -31.27 -19.11 -8.17
C TYR A 27 -31.13 -20.58 -7.66
N LEU A 28 -31.13 -20.69 -6.31
CA LEU A 28 -31.95 -21.59 -5.45
C LEU A 28 -32.14 -23.08 -5.79
N MET A 29 -31.89 -23.98 -4.82
CA MET A 29 -32.89 -24.87 -4.15
C MET A 29 -32.26 -26.05 -3.34
N THR A 30 -32.63 -26.15 -2.04
CA THR A 30 -33.27 -27.25 -1.25
C THR A 30 -32.91 -28.76 -1.54
N ILE A 31 -32.86 -29.78 -0.65
CA ILE A 31 -33.59 -30.19 0.59
C ILE A 31 -32.84 -31.37 1.33
N PHE A 32 -33.12 -31.56 2.64
CA PHE A 32 -33.01 -32.76 3.55
C PHE A 32 -31.61 -33.05 4.14
N GLY A 33 -31.40 -33.45 5.40
CA GLY A 33 -32.28 -33.80 6.52
C GLY A 33 -31.56 -34.76 7.51
N ARG A 34 -31.24 -34.26 8.72
CA ARG A 34 -30.85 -34.94 9.99
C ARG A 34 -29.42 -35.49 10.22
N LYS A 35 -28.84 -34.93 11.30
CA LYS A 35 -27.92 -35.40 12.39
C LYS A 35 -26.65 -36.22 12.06
N PRO A 36 -25.44 -35.69 12.36
CA PRO A 36 -24.18 -36.42 12.23
C PRO A 36 -23.79 -37.20 13.50
N PRO A 37 -22.98 -38.28 13.38
CA PRO A 37 -22.04 -38.71 14.41
C PRO A 37 -20.57 -38.44 14.03
N GLU A 38 -19.79 -38.11 15.08
CA GLU A 38 -18.35 -38.21 15.33
C GLU A 38 -17.28 -37.95 14.22
N CYS A 39 -16.58 -36.83 14.45
CA CYS A 39 -15.18 -36.45 14.15
C CYS A 39 -14.26 -37.40 13.36
N HIS A 40 -13.66 -36.91 12.26
CA HIS A 40 -12.24 -37.08 11.91
C HIS A 40 -11.78 -36.04 10.85
N ARG A 41 -10.56 -35.50 11.05
CA ARG A 41 -9.57 -34.74 10.23
C ARG A 41 -9.94 -33.81 9.04
N GLU A 42 -9.06 -32.80 8.93
CA GLU A 42 -8.75 -31.85 7.85
C GLU A 42 -9.43 -32.07 6.51
N ASP A 43 -10.31 -31.12 6.13
CA ASP A 43 -10.49 -30.65 4.74
C ASP A 43 -11.44 -29.43 4.74
N GLY A 44 -10.99 -28.32 4.13
CA GLY A 44 -11.75 -27.07 4.07
C GLY A 44 -11.27 -26.04 3.04
N TYR A 45 -10.33 -26.40 2.16
CA TYR A 45 -9.84 -25.52 1.09
C TYR A 45 -9.69 -26.32 -0.22
N THR A 46 -10.80 -26.62 -0.89
CA THR A 46 -10.84 -27.20 -2.24
C THR A 46 -11.05 -26.08 -3.26
N PHE A 47 -9.98 -25.33 -3.57
CA PHE A 47 -9.98 -24.31 -4.64
C PHE A 47 -8.76 -24.39 -5.57
N LEU A 48 -7.88 -25.38 -5.37
CA LEU A 48 -6.71 -25.61 -6.22
C LEU A 48 -6.99 -26.88 -7.03
N GLU A 49 -7.66 -26.76 -8.17
CA GLU A 49 -7.72 -27.87 -9.12
C GLU A 49 -6.39 -27.94 -9.89
N ASN A 50 -5.82 -29.14 -9.99
CA ASN A 50 -4.65 -29.41 -10.82
C ASN A 50 -5.05 -29.30 -12.30
N GLY A 51 -5.10 -28.08 -12.82
CA GLY A 51 -5.21 -27.82 -14.24
C GLY A 51 -3.92 -28.26 -14.95
N THR A 52 -3.99 -29.33 -15.73
CA THR A 52 -2.88 -29.76 -16.58
C THR A 52 -2.71 -28.79 -17.76
N ILE A 53 -1.83 -27.80 -17.62
CA ILE A 53 -1.32 -27.00 -18.74
C ILE A 53 -0.03 -27.66 -19.24
N ARG A 54 0.02 -27.98 -20.54
CA ARG A 54 1.21 -28.58 -21.16
C ARG A 54 2.38 -27.58 -21.13
N MET A 55 3.47 -27.97 -20.48
CA MET A 55 4.72 -27.21 -20.43
C MET A 55 5.35 -26.99 -21.81
N ASN A 56 5.98 -25.82 -21.98
CA ASN A 56 7.09 -25.63 -22.90
C ASN A 56 8.40 -25.92 -22.15
N PRO A 57 9.26 -26.85 -22.59
CA PRO A 57 10.47 -27.28 -21.86
C PRO A 57 11.50 -26.16 -21.57
N ALA A 58 11.33 -24.96 -22.13
CA ALA A 58 12.10 -23.76 -21.74
C ALA A 58 11.84 -23.28 -20.30
N PHE A 59 10.74 -23.69 -19.66
CA PHE A 59 10.30 -23.15 -18.35
C PHE A 59 10.86 -23.87 -17.12
N ASN A 60 11.62 -24.95 -17.28
CA ASN A 60 12.16 -25.73 -16.15
C ASN A 60 13.27 -25.01 -15.33
N SER A 61 13.46 -23.71 -15.56
CA SER A 61 14.49 -22.88 -14.92
C SER A 61 14.01 -21.52 -14.42
N THR A 62 12.73 -21.19 -14.56
CA THR A 62 12.22 -19.86 -14.19
C THR A 62 11.81 -19.82 -12.71
N PRO A 63 12.34 -18.88 -11.90
CA PRO A 63 12.01 -18.80 -10.48
C PRO A 63 10.54 -18.43 -10.22
N ASN A 64 9.99 -18.95 -9.13
CA ASN A 64 8.72 -18.48 -8.57
C ASN A 64 8.85 -17.04 -8.06
N VAL A 65 7.72 -16.33 -7.93
CA VAL A 65 7.66 -14.96 -7.41
C VAL A 65 6.59 -14.87 -6.33
N TYR A 66 6.98 -14.70 -5.07
CA TYR A 66 6.05 -14.59 -3.96
C TYR A 66 6.12 -13.21 -3.33
N ILE A 67 4.99 -12.52 -3.24
CA ILE A 67 4.88 -11.17 -2.67
C ILE A 67 3.94 -11.23 -1.47
N LEU A 68 4.47 -10.94 -0.29
CA LEU A 68 3.73 -10.78 0.95
C LEU A 68 3.64 -9.29 1.30
N VAL A 69 2.47 -8.71 1.10
CA VAL A 69 2.12 -7.34 1.47
C VAL A 69 1.56 -7.33 2.89
N LEU A 70 2.21 -6.58 3.74
CA LEU A 70 1.83 -6.31 5.12
C LEU A 70 1.24 -4.90 5.15
N ASP A 71 -0.09 -4.81 5.16
CA ASP A 71 -0.79 -3.52 5.06
C ASP A 71 -0.34 -2.56 6.15
N SER A 72 0.02 -1.34 5.76
CA SER A 72 0.46 -0.28 6.67
C SER A 72 1.79 -0.55 7.38
N ALA A 73 2.57 -1.53 6.90
CA ALA A 73 3.92 -1.81 7.40
C ALA A 73 4.95 -0.77 6.91
N GLY A 74 5.11 0.30 7.69
CA GLY A 74 6.25 1.21 7.53
C GLY A 74 7.56 0.54 7.93
N ARG A 75 8.67 0.87 7.27
CA ARG A 75 9.99 0.27 7.52
C ARG A 75 10.40 0.38 8.99
N TYR A 76 10.38 1.58 9.57
CA TYR A 76 10.82 1.78 10.95
C TYR A 76 9.89 1.11 11.99
N PRO A 77 8.55 1.20 11.88
CA PRO A 77 7.65 0.37 12.69
C PRO A 77 7.93 -1.12 12.55
N ALA A 78 8.11 -1.63 11.33
CA ALA A 78 8.41 -3.03 11.08
C ALA A 78 9.70 -3.47 11.78
N LEU A 79 10.77 -2.68 11.74
CA LEU A 79 12.01 -2.96 12.49
C LEU A 79 11.79 -3.05 14.01
N ARG A 80 10.79 -2.37 14.55
CA ARG A 80 10.44 -2.42 15.98
C ARG A 80 9.49 -3.57 16.32
N GLN A 81 8.60 -3.94 15.40
CA GLN A 81 7.46 -4.82 15.67
C GLN A 81 7.57 -6.21 15.06
N LEU A 82 8.22 -6.32 13.90
CA LEU A 82 8.43 -7.55 13.12
C LEU A 82 9.87 -8.05 13.26
N LYS A 83 10.41 -8.03 14.49
CA LYS A 83 11.84 -8.30 14.73
C LYS A 83 12.26 -9.69 14.28
N ARG A 84 11.42 -10.71 14.53
CA ARG A 84 11.70 -12.10 14.17
C ARG A 84 11.64 -12.27 12.66
N THR A 85 10.58 -11.76 12.04
CA THR A 85 10.35 -11.81 10.59
C THR A 85 11.47 -11.09 9.84
N TYR A 86 11.83 -9.88 10.27
CA TYR A 86 12.92 -9.12 9.68
C TYR A 86 14.27 -9.84 9.81
N ALA A 87 14.62 -10.31 11.01
CA ALA A 87 15.86 -11.06 11.23
C ALA A 87 15.93 -12.31 10.36
N PHE A 88 14.85 -13.11 10.29
CA PHE A 88 14.78 -14.28 9.41
C PHE A 88 15.02 -13.90 7.93
N MET A 89 14.35 -12.85 7.46
CA MET A 89 14.49 -12.39 6.08
C MET A 89 15.93 -11.96 5.76
N ILE A 90 16.57 -11.19 6.63
CA ILE A 90 17.94 -10.72 6.41
C ILE A 90 18.95 -11.85 6.58
N ASP A 91 18.92 -12.54 7.72
CA ASP A 91 19.98 -13.45 8.14
C ASP A 91 19.90 -14.82 7.48
N GLU A 92 18.69 -15.32 7.19
CA GLU A 92 18.48 -16.69 6.70
C GLU A 92 18.02 -16.76 5.25
N MET A 93 17.24 -15.77 4.81
CA MET A 93 16.84 -15.64 3.41
C MET A 93 17.77 -14.74 2.60
N GLY A 94 18.76 -14.08 3.21
CA GLY A 94 19.69 -13.20 2.49
C GLY A 94 19.02 -12.01 1.82
N ALA A 95 17.85 -11.60 2.33
CA ALA A 95 17.09 -10.50 1.76
C ALA A 95 17.83 -9.17 1.86
N ILE A 96 17.56 -8.30 0.90
CA ILE A 96 18.11 -6.97 0.80
C ILE A 96 17.03 -5.97 1.24
N ASP A 97 17.36 -5.11 2.19
CA ASP A 97 16.47 -4.06 2.71
C ASP A 97 16.59 -2.79 1.87
N PHE A 98 15.52 -2.43 1.17
CA PHE A 98 15.45 -1.24 0.33
C PHE A 98 15.11 -0.03 1.20
N THR A 99 16.15 0.59 1.75
CA THR A 99 16.01 1.58 2.84
C THR A 99 15.31 2.87 2.44
N ARG A 100 15.18 3.14 1.13
CA ARG A 100 14.58 4.36 0.57
C ARG A 100 13.41 4.09 -0.39
N TYR A 101 12.70 2.99 -0.17
CA TYR A 101 11.43 2.75 -0.87
C TYR A 101 10.34 3.70 -0.37
N ASN A 102 9.61 4.34 -1.28
CA ASN A 102 8.57 5.34 -1.00
C ASN A 102 7.26 4.98 -1.70
N HIS A 103 6.15 5.15 -1.00
CA HIS A 103 4.83 5.05 -1.63
C HIS A 103 4.55 6.27 -2.52
N VAL A 104 3.66 6.10 -3.51
CA VAL A 104 3.29 7.19 -4.45
C VAL A 104 1.82 7.56 -4.38
N GLY A 105 0.97 6.70 -3.82
CA GLY A 105 -0.44 6.96 -3.59
C GLY A 105 -0.76 7.11 -2.11
N TYR A 106 -1.80 7.88 -1.77
CA TYR A 106 -2.26 8.03 -0.40
C TYR A 106 -3.03 6.80 0.09
N THR A 107 -3.49 5.88 -0.77
CA THR A 107 -4.22 4.68 -0.33
C THR A 107 -3.51 3.39 -0.73
N SER A 108 -3.87 2.28 -0.07
CA SER A 108 -3.44 0.92 -0.44
C SER A 108 -3.74 0.60 -1.90
N ARG A 109 -4.95 0.95 -2.35
CA ARG A 109 -5.39 0.76 -3.75
C ARG A 109 -4.48 1.50 -4.72
N ASP A 110 -4.12 2.76 -4.44
CA ASP A 110 -3.31 3.54 -5.38
C ASP A 110 -1.89 2.99 -5.51
N ASN A 111 -1.30 2.54 -4.40
CA ASN A 111 0.01 1.91 -4.43
C ASN A 111 -0.03 0.54 -5.12
N ALA A 112 -1.09 -0.25 -4.90
CA ALA A 112 -1.31 -1.52 -5.58
C ALA A 112 -1.51 -1.35 -7.10
N LEU A 113 -2.34 -0.39 -7.52
CA LEU A 113 -2.56 -0.06 -8.93
C LEU A 113 -1.26 0.28 -9.63
N VAL A 114 -0.38 1.04 -8.98
CA VAL A 114 0.92 1.37 -9.56
C VAL A 114 1.85 0.15 -9.60
N ALA A 115 1.97 -0.59 -8.49
CA ALA A 115 2.88 -1.73 -8.34
C ALA A 115 2.52 -2.91 -9.24
N PHE A 116 1.23 -3.17 -9.42
CA PHE A 116 0.73 -4.40 -10.02
C PHE A 116 -0.02 -4.19 -11.34
N SER A 117 -0.37 -2.95 -11.70
CA SER A 117 -1.04 -2.64 -12.98
C SER A 117 -0.35 -1.54 -13.79
N GLY A 118 0.61 -0.82 -13.21
CA GLY A 118 1.19 0.38 -13.82
C GLY A 118 0.22 1.54 -13.98
N ILE A 119 -0.98 1.43 -13.40
CA ILE A 119 -2.03 2.42 -13.43
C ILE A 119 -1.71 3.48 -12.40
N ILE A 120 -1.83 4.74 -12.79
CA ILE A 120 -1.72 5.86 -11.86
C ILE A 120 -3.07 6.02 -11.16
N GLY A 121 -3.16 5.58 -9.91
CA GLY A 121 -4.38 5.69 -9.09
C GLY A 121 -4.73 7.14 -8.75
N GLU A 122 -3.74 7.88 -8.25
CA GLU A 122 -3.86 9.29 -7.86
C GLU A 122 -2.95 10.19 -8.69
N LYS A 123 -3.37 11.45 -8.88
CA LYS A 123 -2.55 12.44 -9.58
C LYS A 123 -1.25 12.72 -8.80
N ALA A 124 -0.12 12.55 -9.46
CA ALA A 124 1.17 13.02 -8.96
C ALA A 124 1.53 14.36 -9.60
N ASP A 125 1.38 15.45 -8.84
CA ASP A 125 1.74 16.79 -9.28
C ASP A 125 3.17 17.14 -8.86
N ARG A 126 3.98 17.51 -9.86
CA ARG A 126 5.41 17.76 -9.70
C ARG A 126 5.82 19.13 -10.24
N SER A 127 4.83 19.97 -10.57
CA SER A 127 5.03 21.32 -11.12
C SER A 127 5.87 22.21 -10.19
N LEU A 128 5.76 22.02 -8.87
CA LEU A 128 6.60 22.70 -7.86
C LEU A 128 8.11 22.47 -8.04
N PHE A 129 8.48 21.39 -8.72
CA PHE A 129 9.87 20.97 -8.93
C PHE A 129 10.34 21.17 -10.38
N GLY A 130 9.53 21.85 -11.21
CA GLY A 130 9.74 21.94 -12.65
C GLY A 130 9.40 20.64 -13.41
N GLY A 131 8.79 19.67 -12.74
CA GLY A 131 8.41 18.37 -13.30
C GLY A 131 7.01 18.36 -13.93
N THR A 132 6.70 17.28 -14.64
CA THR A 132 5.40 17.08 -15.29
C THR A 132 4.32 16.61 -14.31
N ILE A 133 3.07 16.96 -14.61
CA ILE A 133 1.90 16.45 -13.89
C ILE A 133 1.54 15.08 -14.47
N LEU A 134 1.57 14.06 -13.62
CA LEU A 134 1.02 12.75 -13.96
C LEU A 134 -0.44 12.69 -13.54
N LYS A 135 -1.33 12.61 -14.53
CA LYS A 135 -2.77 12.47 -14.29
C LYS A 135 -3.09 11.04 -13.87
N SER A 136 -4.07 10.89 -13.00
CA SER A 136 -4.67 9.58 -12.73
C SER A 136 -5.22 8.98 -14.02
N SER A 137 -4.90 7.72 -14.25
CA SER A 137 -5.46 6.90 -15.32
C SER A 137 -6.51 5.91 -14.82
N PHE A 138 -6.72 5.84 -13.50
CA PHE A 138 -7.73 4.99 -12.89
C PHE A 138 -9.15 5.55 -13.10
N LYS A 139 -10.08 4.65 -13.43
CA LYS A 139 -11.50 4.95 -13.66
C LYS A 139 -12.35 4.05 -12.78
N CYS A 140 -12.79 4.59 -11.64
CA CYS A 140 -13.55 3.84 -10.63
C CYS A 140 -14.88 3.30 -11.19
N ASP A 141 -15.49 3.99 -12.15
CA ASP A 141 -16.76 3.62 -12.79
C ASP A 141 -16.61 2.58 -13.93
N GLN A 142 -15.39 2.12 -14.21
CA GLN A 142 -15.11 1.21 -15.31
C GLN A 142 -14.41 -0.06 -14.80
N PHE A 143 -14.75 -1.18 -15.42
CA PHE A 143 -14.07 -2.43 -15.16
C PHE A 143 -12.61 -2.39 -15.61
N LEU A 144 -11.72 -2.96 -14.80
CA LEU A 144 -10.27 -2.97 -15.02
C LEU A 144 -9.79 -4.08 -15.95
N ASP A 145 -10.68 -4.92 -16.46
CA ASP A 145 -10.37 -6.08 -17.32
C ASP A 145 -9.56 -5.73 -18.58
N ASN A 146 -9.74 -4.51 -19.12
CA ASN A 146 -9.01 -4.04 -20.30
C ASN A 146 -7.71 -3.28 -19.95
N GLN A 147 -7.31 -3.28 -18.68
CA GLN A 147 -6.08 -2.65 -18.21
C GLN A 147 -4.99 -3.70 -18.00
N SER A 148 -3.72 -3.27 -18.03
CA SER A 148 -2.61 -4.16 -17.69
C SER A 148 -2.67 -4.59 -16.23
N HIS A 149 -2.31 -5.84 -15.95
CA HIS A 149 -2.11 -6.36 -14.61
C HIS A 149 -0.96 -7.37 -14.64
N ILE A 150 -0.17 -7.42 -13.58
CA ILE A 150 1.04 -8.25 -13.52
C ILE A 150 0.69 -9.74 -13.64
N PHE A 151 -0.45 -10.17 -13.12
CA PHE A 151 -0.91 -11.55 -13.30
C PHE A 151 -1.17 -11.90 -14.77
N PHE A 152 -1.68 -10.99 -15.60
CA PHE A 152 -1.85 -11.28 -17.03
C PHE A 152 -0.48 -11.49 -17.70
N GLU A 153 0.52 -10.71 -17.31
CA GLU A 153 1.89 -10.83 -17.83
C GLU A 153 2.57 -12.15 -17.43
N PHE A 154 2.28 -12.61 -16.22
CA PHE A 154 2.80 -13.87 -15.69
C PHE A 154 2.03 -15.09 -16.20
N GLU A 155 0.72 -15.02 -16.30
CA GLU A 155 -0.14 -16.06 -16.88
C GLU A 155 0.22 -16.32 -18.35
N ASP A 156 0.41 -15.26 -19.14
CA ASP A 156 0.93 -15.35 -20.51
C ASP A 156 2.31 -16.03 -20.59
N ALA A 157 3.10 -15.94 -19.53
CA ALA A 157 4.39 -16.59 -19.40
C ALA A 157 4.30 -18.01 -18.81
N GLY A 158 3.08 -18.54 -18.61
CA GLY A 158 2.82 -19.90 -18.12
C GLY A 158 2.85 -20.06 -16.61
N TYR A 159 2.79 -18.97 -15.84
CA TYR A 159 2.72 -19.04 -14.38
C TYR A 159 1.30 -19.30 -13.90
N GLN A 160 1.17 -20.08 -12.82
CA GLN A 160 -0.04 -20.06 -12.00
C GLN A 160 -0.06 -18.78 -11.17
N THR A 161 -1.23 -18.14 -11.09
CA THR A 161 -1.40 -16.82 -10.48
C THR A 161 -2.33 -16.90 -9.26
N MET A 162 -1.91 -16.33 -8.14
CA MET A 162 -2.74 -16.28 -6.92
C MET A 162 -2.81 -14.87 -6.33
N PHE A 163 -4.03 -14.39 -6.08
CA PHE A 163 -4.30 -13.22 -5.25
C PHE A 163 -5.06 -13.62 -4.00
N ALA A 164 -4.53 -13.25 -2.83
CA ALA A 164 -5.21 -13.50 -1.56
C ALA A 164 -5.15 -12.26 -0.67
N GLN A 165 -6.29 -11.87 -0.12
CA GLN A 165 -6.37 -10.79 0.87
C GLN A 165 -7.27 -11.22 2.04
N ASP A 166 -6.92 -10.81 3.25
CA ASP A 166 -7.66 -11.13 4.48
C ASP A 166 -8.67 -10.04 4.89
N TYR A 167 -8.83 -9.01 4.05
CA TYR A 167 -9.83 -7.95 4.21
C TYR A 167 -11.05 -8.21 3.29
N PRO A 168 -12.29 -8.09 3.78
CA PRO A 168 -13.48 -8.43 3.00
C PRO A 168 -13.81 -7.41 1.89
N HIS A 169 -13.36 -6.16 1.98
CA HIS A 169 -13.49 -5.22 0.88
C HIS A 169 -12.42 -5.46 -0.18
N ASP A 170 -12.85 -5.64 -1.43
CA ASP A 170 -11.95 -5.82 -2.56
C ASP A 170 -11.05 -4.60 -2.75
N LEU A 171 -9.73 -4.81 -2.82
CA LEU A 171 -8.74 -3.74 -3.00
C LEU A 171 -9.04 -2.84 -4.21
N TYR A 172 -9.56 -3.41 -5.31
CA TYR A 172 -9.84 -2.70 -6.56
C TYR A 172 -11.29 -2.23 -6.66
N ALA A 173 -12.24 -2.90 -6.01
CA ALA A 173 -13.66 -2.55 -6.04
C ALA A 173 -14.15 -1.72 -4.82
N TYR A 174 -13.27 -1.37 -3.88
CA TYR A 174 -13.64 -0.59 -2.69
C TYR A 174 -14.23 0.80 -3.02
N MET A 175 -15.17 1.27 -2.19
CA MET A 175 -15.94 2.52 -2.37
C MET A 175 -16.70 2.59 -3.70
N ASP A 176 -17.50 1.57 -3.97
CA ASP A 176 -18.38 1.48 -5.16
C ASP A 176 -17.65 1.55 -6.51
N CYS A 177 -16.36 1.25 -6.54
CA CYS A 177 -15.64 1.08 -7.79
C CYS A 177 -16.02 -0.25 -8.45
N ALA A 178 -16.02 -0.27 -9.78
CA ALA A 178 -16.38 -1.46 -10.55
C ALA A 178 -15.40 -2.62 -10.35
N GLY A 179 -14.12 -2.33 -10.07
CA GLY A 179 -13.08 -3.35 -9.90
C GLY A 179 -12.86 -4.18 -11.17
N TYR A 180 -12.62 -5.47 -11.01
CA TYR A 180 -12.55 -6.43 -12.12
C TYR A 180 -13.89 -7.15 -12.28
N LYS A 181 -14.34 -7.32 -13.53
CA LYS A 181 -15.55 -8.09 -13.86
C LYS A 181 -15.27 -9.59 -13.89
N ASN A 182 -14.15 -9.97 -14.50
CA ASN A 182 -13.66 -11.35 -14.55
C ASN A 182 -12.53 -11.55 -13.54
N ASP A 183 -12.24 -12.80 -13.22
CA ASP A 183 -11.13 -13.13 -12.32
C ASP A 183 -9.79 -12.67 -12.94
N PHE A 184 -9.03 -11.87 -12.19
CA PHE A 184 -7.75 -11.31 -12.63
C PHE A 184 -6.54 -12.15 -12.19
N ALA A 185 -6.80 -13.28 -11.53
CA ALA A 185 -5.85 -14.32 -11.16
C ALA A 185 -6.56 -15.67 -11.17
N ALA A 186 -5.85 -16.76 -11.45
CA ALA A 186 -6.39 -18.11 -11.47
C ALA A 186 -6.91 -18.56 -10.09
N HIS A 187 -6.30 -18.05 -9.02
CA HIS A 187 -6.65 -18.39 -7.65
C HIS A 187 -6.96 -17.14 -6.84
N LEU A 188 -8.21 -17.02 -6.38
CA LEU A 188 -8.68 -15.91 -5.56
C LEU A 188 -9.13 -16.40 -4.18
N PHE A 189 -8.63 -15.77 -3.12
CA PHE A 189 -9.09 -16.05 -1.75
C PHE A 189 -10.43 -15.36 -1.40
N ARG A 190 -10.88 -14.42 -2.24
CA ARG A 190 -12.06 -13.58 -2.01
C ARG A 190 -13.34 -14.35 -1.64
N PRO A 191 -13.67 -15.49 -2.27
CA PRO A 191 -14.85 -16.26 -1.87
C PRO A 191 -14.79 -16.69 -0.40
N PHE A 192 -13.64 -17.16 0.09
CA PHE A 192 -13.49 -17.59 1.48
C PHE A 192 -13.71 -16.43 2.46
N ILE A 193 -13.08 -15.28 2.24
CA ILE A 193 -13.18 -14.14 3.17
C ILE A 193 -14.62 -13.59 3.24
N LEU A 194 -15.35 -13.57 2.12
CA LEU A 194 -16.76 -13.15 2.11
C LEU A 194 -17.66 -14.12 2.89
N LEU A 195 -17.34 -15.42 2.86
CA LEU A 195 -18.08 -16.44 3.63
C LEU A 195 -17.81 -16.31 5.14
N THR A 196 -16.58 -16.01 5.55
CA THR A 196 -16.21 -15.96 6.97
C THR A 196 -16.42 -14.58 7.61
N THR A 197 -16.49 -13.51 6.83
CA THR A 197 -16.63 -12.12 7.33
C THR A 197 -17.67 -11.31 6.54
N PRO A 198 -18.97 -11.67 6.63
CA PRO A 198 -20.02 -11.03 5.83
C PRO A 198 -20.33 -9.60 6.31
N GLN A 199 -20.33 -8.67 5.36
CA GLN A 199 -20.20 -7.22 5.61
C GLN A 199 -21.50 -6.56 6.09
N ASP A 200 -22.66 -6.99 5.60
CA ASP A 200 -23.94 -6.41 6.02
C ASP A 200 -25.02 -7.46 6.35
N SER A 201 -26.18 -6.99 6.81
CA SER A 201 -27.30 -7.87 7.17
C SER A 201 -28.01 -8.50 5.96
N ALA A 202 -27.90 -7.94 4.76
CA ALA A 202 -28.56 -8.42 3.54
C ALA A 202 -27.70 -9.48 2.83
N GLU A 203 -26.40 -9.24 2.68
CA GLU A 203 -25.37 -10.21 2.34
C GLU A 203 -25.33 -11.33 3.38
N ARG A 204 -25.30 -11.04 4.69
CA ARG A 204 -25.47 -12.10 5.71
C ARG A 204 -26.74 -12.90 5.49
N ARG A 205 -27.88 -12.25 5.23
CA ARG A 205 -29.17 -12.94 5.01
C ARG A 205 -29.21 -13.74 3.71
N THR A 206 -28.45 -13.34 2.70
CA THR A 206 -28.36 -14.02 1.41
C THR A 206 -27.39 -15.19 1.49
N TRP A 207 -26.22 -15.00 2.08
CA TRP A 207 -25.21 -16.05 2.28
C TRP A 207 -25.58 -17.06 3.35
N SER A 208 -26.27 -16.66 4.43
CA SER A 208 -26.87 -17.59 5.41
C SER A 208 -27.94 -18.50 4.80
N LYS A 209 -28.43 -18.19 3.59
CA LYS A 209 -29.35 -19.04 2.82
C LYS A 209 -28.63 -19.89 1.76
N ILE A 210 -27.41 -19.52 1.36
CA ILE A 210 -26.63 -20.17 0.29
C ILE A 210 -25.66 -21.19 0.88
N VAL A 211 -24.96 -20.84 1.97
CA VAL A 211 -24.11 -21.78 2.69
C VAL A 211 -24.94 -22.37 3.81
N GLU A 212 -25.05 -23.70 3.81
CA GLU A 212 -25.72 -24.41 4.90
C GLU A 212 -25.06 -23.98 6.21
N ARG A 213 -25.86 -23.58 7.19
CA ARG A 213 -25.34 -23.18 8.51
C ARG A 213 -24.47 -24.31 9.10
N THR A 214 -24.81 -25.55 8.77
CA THR A 214 -24.03 -26.77 9.01
C THR A 214 -22.65 -26.76 8.35
N LEU A 215 -22.46 -26.33 7.10
CA LEU A 215 -21.11 -26.23 6.49
C LEU A 215 -20.21 -25.22 7.21
N LEU A 216 -20.76 -24.07 7.60
CA LEU A 216 -20.04 -23.05 8.39
C LEU A 216 -19.70 -23.56 9.79
N GLU A 217 -20.66 -24.17 10.49
CA GLU A 217 -20.50 -24.68 11.86
C GLU A 217 -19.65 -25.98 11.93
N GLU A 218 -19.80 -26.88 10.97
CA GLU A 218 -19.13 -28.18 10.92
C GLU A 218 -17.73 -28.13 10.27
N HIS A 219 -17.40 -27.11 9.47
CA HIS A 219 -16.08 -27.04 8.84
C HIS A 219 -15.31 -25.76 9.15
N LEU A 220 -15.92 -24.58 9.10
CA LEU A 220 -15.18 -23.31 9.23
C LEU A 220 -15.03 -22.79 10.66
N LEU A 221 -16.02 -23.06 11.52
CA LEU A 221 -16.07 -22.57 12.91
C LEU A 221 -15.60 -23.60 13.95
N LYS A 222 -15.00 -24.70 13.52
CA LYS A 222 -14.41 -25.68 14.43
C LYS A 222 -13.25 -25.05 15.23
N PRO A 223 -13.02 -25.43 16.50
CA PRO A 223 -11.92 -24.91 17.32
C PRO A 223 -10.54 -25.03 16.67
N GLU A 224 -10.30 -26.08 15.88
CA GLU A 224 -9.08 -26.29 15.09
C GLU A 224 -8.90 -25.31 13.93
N ASN A 225 -9.97 -24.68 13.48
CA ASN A 225 -9.99 -23.62 12.47
C ASN A 225 -10.11 -22.23 13.10
N CYS A 226 -10.00 -22.11 14.44
CA CYS A 226 -9.83 -20.83 15.10
C CYS A 226 -8.47 -20.22 14.72
N GLY A 227 -8.51 -19.25 13.81
CA GLY A 227 -7.38 -18.41 13.47
C GLY A 227 -7.85 -17.00 13.14
N ARG A 228 -6.92 -16.04 13.17
CA ARG A 228 -7.17 -14.72 12.60
C ARG A 228 -7.14 -14.82 11.07
N THR A 229 -7.84 -13.93 10.37
CA THR A 229 -8.03 -14.01 8.91
C THR A 229 -6.70 -14.08 8.15
N PHE A 230 -5.66 -13.35 8.58
CA PHE A 230 -4.32 -13.44 7.97
C PHE A 230 -3.69 -14.84 8.03
N GLN A 231 -3.95 -15.63 9.09
CA GLN A 231 -3.42 -16.99 9.20
C GLN A 231 -4.07 -17.93 8.18
N HIS A 232 -5.36 -17.72 7.87
CA HIS A 232 -6.03 -18.47 6.80
C HIS A 232 -5.46 -18.12 5.43
N VAL A 233 -5.15 -16.84 5.20
CA VAL A 233 -4.48 -16.39 3.99
C VAL A 233 -3.06 -16.97 3.85
N LEU A 234 -2.28 -17.00 4.93
CA LEU A 234 -0.95 -17.64 4.93
C LEU A 234 -1.05 -19.15 4.68
N ARG A 235 -2.05 -19.85 5.25
CA ARG A 235 -2.30 -21.27 4.94
C ARG A 235 -2.70 -21.49 3.48
N TYR A 236 -3.45 -20.57 2.89
CA TYR A 236 -3.79 -20.66 1.47
C TYR A 236 -2.55 -20.49 0.58
N LEU A 237 -1.65 -19.56 0.94
CA LEU A 237 -0.35 -19.43 0.29
C LEU A 237 0.50 -20.68 0.44
N GLU A 238 0.56 -21.30 1.62
CA GLU A 238 1.28 -22.56 1.85
C GLU A 238 0.81 -23.66 0.90
N ARG A 239 -0.52 -23.84 0.77
CA ARG A 239 -1.09 -24.81 -0.17
C ARG A 239 -0.76 -24.47 -1.62
N PHE A 240 -0.77 -23.20 -1.98
CA PHE A 240 -0.41 -22.76 -3.34
C PHE A 240 1.08 -22.99 -3.65
N ILE A 241 1.98 -22.77 -2.68
CA ILE A 241 3.41 -23.11 -2.78
C ILE A 241 3.58 -24.61 -3.04
N ASP A 242 2.79 -25.45 -2.36
CA ASP A 242 2.85 -26.91 -2.45
C ASP A 242 2.14 -27.50 -3.68
N SER A 243 1.39 -26.67 -4.39
CA SER A 243 0.65 -27.08 -5.58
C SER A 243 1.46 -26.83 -6.85
N TYR A 244 1.08 -27.49 -7.95
CA TYR A 244 1.63 -27.24 -9.28
C TYR A 244 3.15 -27.42 -9.36
N GLU A 245 3.73 -28.50 -8.82
CA GLU A 245 5.20 -28.72 -8.82
C GLU A 245 5.86 -28.46 -10.19
N ASP A 246 5.16 -28.80 -11.27
CA ASP A 246 5.59 -28.62 -12.66
C ASP A 246 5.16 -27.26 -13.27
N SER A 247 4.91 -26.23 -12.48
CA SER A 247 4.57 -24.90 -13.03
C SER A 247 5.13 -23.77 -12.17
N PRO A 248 5.69 -22.73 -12.81
CA PRO A 248 6.15 -21.55 -12.07
C PRO A 248 4.93 -20.82 -11.48
N LYS A 249 5.13 -20.18 -10.33
CA LYS A 249 4.06 -19.58 -9.52
C LYS A 249 4.34 -18.12 -9.22
N ILE A 250 3.31 -17.29 -9.33
CA ILE A 250 3.31 -15.94 -8.77
C ILE A 250 2.16 -15.79 -7.79
N SER A 251 2.44 -15.21 -6.63
CA SER A 251 1.39 -14.79 -5.71
C SER A 251 1.56 -13.37 -5.22
N ILE A 252 0.42 -12.70 -5.02
CA ILE A 252 0.31 -11.49 -4.20
C ILE A 252 -0.61 -11.81 -3.03
N VAL A 253 -0.05 -11.79 -1.84
CA VAL A 253 -0.76 -12.06 -0.59
C VAL A 253 -0.77 -10.80 0.25
N TRP A 254 -1.94 -10.31 0.60
CA TRP A 254 -2.15 -9.07 1.32
C TRP A 254 -2.76 -9.34 2.70
N THR A 255 -2.11 -8.86 3.75
CA THR A 255 -2.55 -9.10 5.13
C THR A 255 -2.77 -7.79 5.88
N ASN A 256 -3.86 -7.71 6.65
CA ASN A 256 -4.37 -6.47 7.24
C ASN A 256 -4.08 -6.34 8.75
N GLU A 257 -3.31 -7.25 9.35
CA GLU A 257 -3.09 -7.29 10.81
C GLU A 257 -2.56 -5.99 11.39
N GLY A 258 -1.75 -5.24 10.64
CA GLY A 258 -1.18 -3.97 11.08
C GLY A 258 -2.01 -2.72 10.77
N HIS A 259 -3.07 -2.83 9.98
CA HIS A 259 -3.79 -1.67 9.42
C HIS A 259 -4.49 -0.84 10.51
N ASP A 260 -5.30 -1.46 11.36
CA ASP A 260 -6.14 -0.77 12.35
C ASP A 260 -5.49 -0.62 13.73
N GLU A 261 -4.61 -1.55 14.10
CA GLU A 261 -4.01 -1.62 15.42
C GLU A 261 -2.48 -1.47 15.35
N GLU A 262 -1.96 -0.42 15.99
CA GLU A 262 -0.52 -0.16 16.08
C GLU A 262 0.28 -1.38 16.56
N LYS A 263 -0.32 -2.27 17.38
CA LYS A 263 0.32 -3.45 17.97
C LYS A 263 0.12 -4.73 17.16
N GLY A 264 -0.63 -4.70 16.06
CA GLY A 264 -1.00 -5.88 15.28
C GLY A 264 0.23 -6.68 14.85
N PHE A 265 1.21 -6.01 14.24
CA PHE A 265 2.47 -6.62 13.83
C PHE A 265 3.26 -7.25 14.97
N ARG A 266 3.28 -6.65 16.16
CA ARG A 266 3.97 -7.26 17.31
C ARG A 266 3.34 -8.59 17.74
N VAL A 267 2.03 -8.76 17.54
CA VAL A 267 1.33 -10.01 17.86
C VAL A 267 1.51 -11.04 16.75
N SER A 268 1.52 -10.61 15.49
CA SER A 268 1.63 -11.48 14.32
C SER A 268 3.06 -11.81 13.88
N ASP A 269 4.09 -11.13 14.40
CA ASP A 269 5.51 -11.34 14.02
C ASP A 269 5.93 -12.82 14.04
N HIS A 270 5.60 -13.53 15.12
CA HIS A 270 5.96 -14.95 15.23
C HIS A 270 5.21 -15.86 14.23
N HIS A 271 4.03 -15.44 13.74
CA HIS A 271 3.27 -16.20 12.75
C HIS A 271 3.87 -16.03 11.34
N TYR A 272 4.24 -14.80 10.97
CA TYR A 272 4.94 -14.56 9.70
C TYR A 272 6.29 -15.24 9.67
N GLU A 273 7.10 -15.08 10.74
CA GLU A 273 8.39 -15.73 10.84
C GLU A 273 8.28 -17.26 10.78
N LYS A 274 7.34 -17.85 11.53
CA LYS A 274 7.10 -19.30 11.48
C LYS A 274 6.71 -19.77 10.08
N PHE A 275 5.77 -19.10 9.41
CA PHE A 275 5.37 -19.44 8.04
C PHE A 275 6.56 -19.41 7.07
N LEU A 276 7.35 -18.33 7.11
CA LEU A 276 8.52 -18.16 6.25
C LEU A 276 9.60 -19.22 6.54
N ARG A 277 9.83 -19.53 7.82
CA ARG A 277 10.80 -20.55 8.25
C ARG A 277 10.38 -21.96 7.82
N ASP A 278 9.13 -22.33 8.04
CA ASP A 278 8.62 -23.65 7.70
C ASP A 278 8.63 -23.89 6.18
N ASN A 279 8.46 -22.82 5.39
CA ASN A 279 8.47 -22.87 3.93
C ASN A 279 9.82 -22.46 3.32
N ARG A 280 10.89 -22.30 4.12
CA ARG A 280 12.20 -21.83 3.68
C ARG A 280 12.73 -22.58 2.47
N GLU A 281 12.70 -23.91 2.50
CA GLU A 281 13.26 -24.74 1.43
C GLU A 281 12.52 -24.60 0.10
N LYS A 282 11.22 -24.25 0.15
CA LYS A 282 10.38 -24.01 -1.03
C LYS A 282 10.49 -22.56 -1.53
N LEU A 283 10.78 -21.62 -0.62
CA LEU A 283 10.89 -20.18 -0.91
C LEU A 283 12.30 -19.75 -1.32
N LYS A 284 13.36 -20.47 -0.93
CA LYS A 284 14.75 -20.03 -1.14
C LYS A 284 15.16 -19.88 -2.61
N ASP A 285 14.52 -20.63 -3.51
CA ASP A 285 14.76 -20.57 -4.95
C ASP A 285 13.76 -19.65 -5.69
N ALA A 286 12.95 -18.88 -4.95
CA ALA A 286 12.01 -17.89 -5.47
C ALA A 286 12.53 -16.45 -5.30
N PHE A 287 12.03 -15.53 -6.12
CA PHE A 287 12.03 -14.12 -5.76
C PHE A 287 10.97 -13.93 -4.67
N LEU A 288 11.39 -13.51 -3.49
CA LEU A 288 10.51 -13.29 -2.35
C LEU A 288 10.53 -11.83 -1.93
N ILE A 289 9.37 -11.19 -1.93
CA ILE A 289 9.18 -9.80 -1.50
C ILE A 289 8.32 -9.80 -0.24
N VAL A 290 8.81 -9.18 0.84
CA VAL A 290 8.00 -8.82 2.02
C VAL A 290 7.98 -7.31 2.10
N MET A 291 6.80 -6.71 1.94
CA MET A 291 6.68 -5.26 1.78
C MET A 291 5.49 -4.67 2.50
N GLY A 292 5.55 -3.37 2.80
CA GLY A 292 4.37 -2.55 3.04
C GLY A 292 3.92 -1.86 1.76
N ASP A 293 2.63 -1.57 1.65
CA ASP A 293 2.06 -0.69 0.64
C ASP A 293 2.25 0.79 0.98
N HIS A 294 2.14 1.09 2.28
CA HIS A 294 2.48 2.34 2.96
C HIS A 294 2.82 2.06 4.43
N GLY A 295 3.12 3.08 5.23
CA GLY A 295 3.20 2.92 6.69
C GLY A 295 1.92 3.32 7.42
N GLN A 296 1.96 3.33 8.75
CA GLN A 296 0.76 3.57 9.55
C GLN A 296 0.24 5.00 9.40
N LYS A 297 -0.98 5.16 8.88
CA LYS A 297 -1.69 6.45 8.75
C LYS A 297 -2.68 6.68 9.88
N GLY A 298 -3.32 5.61 10.34
CA GLY A 298 -4.38 5.65 11.34
C GLY A 298 -3.86 5.62 12.79
N GLY A 299 -4.71 6.03 13.72
CA GLY A 299 -4.42 6.00 15.15
C GLY A 299 -3.48 7.10 15.63
N LYS A 300 -3.18 7.10 16.93
CA LYS A 300 -2.39 8.16 17.59
C LYS A 300 -1.00 8.35 16.98
N ILE A 301 -0.41 7.29 16.46
CA ILE A 301 0.93 7.35 15.85
C ILE A 301 0.91 8.14 14.53
N GLY A 302 -0.12 7.95 13.68
CA GLY A 302 -0.27 8.69 12.42
C GLY A 302 -0.48 10.20 12.62
N ASP A 303 -0.98 10.62 13.79
CA ASP A 303 -1.10 12.04 14.16
C ASP A 303 0.24 12.68 14.57
N THR A 304 1.29 11.89 14.80
CA THR A 304 2.62 12.41 15.17
C THR A 304 3.47 12.73 13.93
N GLU A 305 4.40 13.69 14.06
CA GLU A 305 5.37 13.99 12.99
C GLU A 305 6.19 12.75 12.58
N GLN A 306 6.60 11.95 13.56
CA GLN A 306 7.33 10.71 13.32
C GLN A 306 6.48 9.72 12.51
N GLY A 307 5.23 9.48 12.90
CA GLY A 307 4.34 8.56 12.18
C GLY A 307 4.03 9.03 10.76
N GLN A 308 3.89 10.34 10.54
CA GLN A 308 3.73 10.90 9.19
C GLN A 308 4.96 10.66 8.31
N PHE A 309 6.17 10.74 8.86
CA PHE A 309 7.39 10.41 8.14
C PHE A 309 7.51 8.90 7.88
N GLU A 310 7.28 8.08 8.90
CA GLU A 310 7.35 6.61 8.79
C GLU A 310 6.29 6.05 7.84
N ASN A 311 5.15 6.73 7.69
CA ASN A 311 4.13 6.42 6.71
C ASN A 311 4.66 6.48 5.27
N LEU A 312 5.54 7.45 4.96
CA LEU A 312 6.09 7.64 3.61
C LEU A 312 7.05 6.53 3.17
N THR A 313 7.60 5.79 4.13
CA THR A 313 8.64 4.78 3.91
C THR A 313 8.12 3.38 4.23
N PRO A 314 7.39 2.72 3.32
CA PRO A 314 7.00 1.33 3.51
C PRO A 314 8.21 0.41 3.67
N LEU A 315 8.01 -0.71 4.37
CA LEU A 315 8.97 -1.82 4.40
C LEU A 315 9.15 -2.36 2.97
N MET A 316 10.38 -2.71 2.59
CA MET A 316 10.65 -3.42 1.34
C MET A 316 11.87 -4.32 1.53
N LEU A 317 11.60 -5.63 1.68
CA LEU A 317 12.62 -6.67 1.77
C LEU A 317 12.53 -7.54 0.53
N PHE A 318 13.66 -7.71 -0.16
CA PHE A 318 13.72 -8.47 -1.39
C PHE A 318 14.80 -9.56 -1.32
N SER A 319 14.37 -10.81 -1.35
CA SER A 319 15.25 -11.98 -1.46
C SER A 319 15.31 -12.44 -2.91
N VAL A 320 16.53 -12.57 -3.42
CA VAL A 320 16.83 -13.14 -4.73
C VAL A 320 16.96 -14.68 -4.60
N PRO A 321 16.54 -15.47 -5.61
CA PRO A 321 16.71 -16.92 -5.63
C PRO A 321 18.14 -17.33 -5.27
N GLN A 322 18.29 -18.38 -4.46
CA GLN A 322 19.60 -18.82 -3.96
C GLN A 322 20.62 -19.05 -5.08
N LYS A 323 20.20 -19.62 -6.21
CA LYS A 323 21.06 -19.86 -7.39
C LYS A 323 21.53 -18.59 -8.10
N LEU A 324 20.90 -17.44 -7.83
CA LEU A 324 21.24 -16.13 -8.38
C LEU A 324 21.98 -15.25 -7.38
N ARG A 325 22.25 -15.75 -6.16
CA ARG A 325 23.10 -15.07 -5.18
C ARG A 325 24.58 -15.21 -5.53
N ASP A 326 25.38 -14.27 -5.07
CA ASP A 326 26.81 -14.11 -5.40
C ASP A 326 27.07 -13.95 -6.92
N THR A 327 26.06 -13.53 -7.67
CA THR A 327 26.15 -13.23 -9.11
C THR A 327 26.15 -11.72 -9.36
N PRO A 328 26.52 -11.25 -10.57
CA PRO A 328 26.39 -9.85 -10.94
C PRO A 328 24.97 -9.29 -10.76
N LEU A 329 23.94 -10.12 -10.89
CA LEU A 329 22.55 -9.74 -10.67
C LEU A 329 22.32 -9.30 -9.21
N GLU A 330 22.69 -10.14 -8.25
CA GLU A 330 22.52 -9.78 -6.83
C GLU A 330 23.40 -8.57 -6.46
N ALA A 331 24.63 -8.51 -6.97
CA ALA A 331 25.50 -7.35 -6.77
C ALA A 331 24.85 -6.05 -7.28
N MET A 332 24.16 -6.10 -8.43
CA MET A 332 23.40 -4.97 -8.96
C MET A 332 22.23 -4.60 -8.06
N VAL A 333 21.45 -5.57 -7.58
CA VAL A 333 20.35 -5.32 -6.64
C VAL A 333 20.86 -4.67 -5.35
N ARG A 334 21.96 -5.16 -4.78
CA ARG A 334 22.59 -4.58 -3.58
C ARG A 334 23.08 -3.15 -3.83
N LYS A 335 23.72 -2.90 -4.98
CA LYS A 335 24.14 -1.54 -5.39
C LYS A 335 22.94 -0.59 -5.48
N ASN A 336 21.82 -1.09 -5.98
CA ASN A 336 20.62 -0.30 -6.17
C ASN A 336 19.82 -0.07 -4.89
N ALA A 337 19.86 -0.97 -3.90
CA ALA A 337 18.98 -0.95 -2.72
C ALA A 337 19.01 0.35 -1.88
N ASP A 338 20.10 1.12 -1.94
CA ASP A 338 20.25 2.41 -1.26
C ASP A 338 19.69 3.61 -2.06
N GLN A 339 19.17 3.39 -3.27
CA GLN A 339 18.54 4.42 -4.10
C GLN A 339 17.06 4.61 -3.76
N VAL A 340 16.51 5.78 -4.10
CA VAL A 340 15.08 6.04 -3.93
C VAL A 340 14.30 5.22 -4.95
N PHE A 341 13.36 4.40 -4.49
CA PHE A 341 12.48 3.58 -5.33
C PHE A 341 11.01 3.79 -4.98
N THR A 342 10.14 3.46 -5.94
CA THR A 342 8.70 3.62 -5.86
C THR A 342 7.98 2.37 -6.37
N PRO A 343 6.66 2.23 -6.14
CA PRO A 343 5.83 1.21 -6.79
C PRO A 343 6.01 1.10 -8.31
N HIS A 344 6.36 2.18 -9.01
CA HIS A 344 6.63 2.11 -10.46
C HIS A 344 7.86 1.25 -10.78
N ASP A 345 8.86 1.24 -9.90
CA ASP A 345 10.09 0.47 -10.05
C ASP A 345 9.86 -1.00 -9.66
N LEU A 346 9.03 -1.27 -8.65
CA LEU A 346 8.55 -2.62 -8.36
C LEU A 346 7.82 -3.21 -9.59
N HIS A 347 6.89 -2.46 -10.19
CA HIS A 347 6.21 -2.90 -11.40
C HIS A 347 7.19 -3.20 -12.54
N ALA A 348 8.13 -2.29 -12.81
CA ALA A 348 9.16 -2.49 -13.83
C ALA A 348 10.02 -3.73 -13.55
N THR A 349 10.35 -3.97 -12.28
CA THR A 349 11.11 -5.15 -11.84
C THR A 349 10.34 -6.44 -12.10
N LEU A 350 9.05 -6.51 -11.77
CA LEU A 350 8.23 -7.70 -12.00
C LEU A 350 8.08 -8.01 -13.50
N ILE A 351 7.90 -6.97 -14.34
CA ILE A 351 7.88 -7.12 -15.80
C ILE A 351 9.25 -7.57 -16.33
N ASP A 352 10.34 -7.01 -15.81
CA ASP A 352 11.69 -7.40 -16.21
C ASP A 352 11.98 -8.87 -15.86
N ILE A 353 11.60 -9.33 -14.66
CA ILE A 353 11.71 -10.73 -14.25
C ILE A 353 11.06 -11.65 -15.29
N VAL A 354 9.79 -11.41 -15.62
CA VAL A 354 9.00 -12.36 -16.40
C VAL A 354 9.19 -12.23 -17.91
N ARG A 355 9.36 -11.01 -18.44
CA ARG A 355 9.40 -10.78 -19.90
C ARG A 355 10.82 -10.70 -20.47
N ASN A 356 11.83 -10.36 -19.66
CA ASN A 356 13.18 -10.11 -20.15
C ASN A 356 14.22 -11.03 -19.50
N GLN A 357 14.40 -10.97 -18.18
CA GLN A 357 15.44 -11.70 -17.45
C GLN A 357 15.27 -13.22 -17.56
N ALA A 358 14.03 -13.73 -17.47
CA ALA A 358 13.73 -15.14 -17.65
C ALA A 358 14.29 -15.73 -18.96
N LYS A 359 14.24 -14.96 -20.06
CA LYS A 359 14.68 -15.41 -21.40
C LYS A 359 16.20 -15.51 -21.54
N ILE A 360 16.94 -14.78 -20.70
CA ILE A 360 18.40 -14.65 -20.76
C ILE A 360 19.08 -15.28 -19.54
N GLY A 361 18.32 -16.02 -18.72
CA GLY A 361 18.83 -16.70 -17.54
C GLY A 361 19.38 -15.76 -16.47
N PHE A 362 18.79 -14.56 -16.33
CA PHE A 362 19.13 -13.57 -15.30
C PHE A 362 20.59 -13.07 -15.32
N ARG A 363 21.17 -12.89 -16.52
CA ARG A 363 22.60 -12.54 -16.70
C ARG A 363 22.89 -11.09 -17.04
N ASP A 364 21.91 -10.38 -17.59
CA ASP A 364 22.11 -9.02 -18.10
C ASP A 364 21.65 -7.99 -17.08
N THR A 365 22.60 -7.20 -16.59
CA THR A 365 22.34 -6.11 -15.65
C THR A 365 22.46 -4.74 -16.30
N ASN A 366 22.65 -4.64 -17.61
CA ASN A 366 22.73 -3.34 -18.27
C ASN A 366 21.38 -2.63 -18.23
N TYR A 367 21.41 -1.29 -18.27
CA TYR A 367 20.20 -0.47 -18.33
C TYR A 367 19.31 -0.91 -19.50
N LEU A 368 18.03 -1.10 -19.21
CA LEU A 368 17.01 -1.41 -20.20
C LEU A 368 15.75 -0.62 -19.87
N ARG A 369 15.28 0.19 -20.82
CA ARG A 369 13.97 0.83 -20.73
C ARG A 369 12.88 -0.23 -20.94
N ILE A 370 12.27 -0.68 -19.85
CA ILE A 370 11.19 -1.68 -19.90
C ILE A 370 9.93 -1.05 -20.49
N ASN A 371 9.52 -1.52 -21.67
CA ASN A 371 8.35 -1.01 -22.38
C ASN A 371 7.08 -1.02 -21.51
N ALA A 372 6.22 -0.02 -21.72
CA ALA A 372 4.96 0.19 -20.99
C ALA A 372 5.08 0.40 -19.47
N THR A 373 6.31 0.50 -18.92
CA THR A 373 6.54 0.81 -17.50
C THR A 373 7.08 2.22 -17.30
N ARG A 374 7.01 2.72 -16.07
CA ARG A 374 7.51 4.06 -15.69
C ARG A 374 8.78 4.03 -14.83
N GLY A 375 9.02 2.92 -14.11
CA GLY A 375 10.16 2.77 -13.22
C GLY A 375 11.37 2.11 -13.88
N ASN A 376 12.42 1.93 -13.09
CA ASN A 376 13.60 1.14 -13.42
C ASN A 376 13.53 -0.21 -12.70
N SER A 377 13.98 -1.28 -13.37
CA SER A 377 14.13 -2.59 -12.74
C SER A 377 15.26 -2.57 -11.71
N TRP A 378 15.05 -3.15 -10.54
CA TRP A 378 16.10 -3.30 -9.52
C TRP A 378 17.24 -4.21 -9.95
N LEU A 379 17.00 -5.05 -10.96
CA LEU A 379 17.93 -6.05 -11.48
C LEU A 379 18.95 -5.47 -12.48
N ARG A 380 18.85 -4.17 -12.78
CA ARG A 380 19.61 -3.51 -13.85
C ARG A 380 20.26 -2.21 -13.39
N GLU A 381 21.23 -1.73 -14.14
CA GLU A 381 21.70 -0.35 -14.04
C GLU A 381 20.51 0.60 -14.24
N LEU A 382 20.50 1.65 -13.42
CA LEU A 382 19.43 2.64 -13.46
C LEU A 382 19.66 3.60 -14.62
N ASP A 383 18.56 4.13 -15.15
CA ASP A 383 18.59 5.18 -16.18
C ASP A 383 19.53 6.34 -15.75
N PRO A 384 20.63 6.58 -16.50
CA PRO A 384 21.59 7.62 -16.15
C PRO A 384 20.99 9.03 -16.26
N ASP A 385 19.91 9.20 -17.02
CA ASP A 385 19.26 10.49 -17.25
C ASP A 385 18.10 10.75 -16.26
N LEU A 386 17.80 9.81 -15.36
CA LEU A 386 16.76 9.95 -14.34
C LEU A 386 17.33 9.92 -12.92
N PRO A 387 17.64 11.09 -12.32
CA PRO A 387 18.06 11.16 -10.93
C PRO A 387 17.06 10.49 -9.97
N ARG A 388 17.58 9.74 -9.00
CA ARG A 388 16.76 8.99 -8.02
C ARG A 388 16.47 9.84 -6.79
N ASP A 389 15.73 10.93 -6.98
CA ASP A 389 15.33 11.85 -5.91
C ASP A 389 13.83 12.23 -6.02
N CYS A 390 13.29 12.88 -4.98
CA CYS A 390 11.88 13.30 -4.97
C CYS A 390 11.57 14.37 -6.04
N GLN A 391 12.58 15.07 -6.55
CA GLN A 391 12.44 16.10 -7.59
C GLN A 391 12.29 15.49 -8.98
N HIS A 392 12.74 14.26 -9.21
CA HIS A 392 12.69 13.57 -10.51
C HIS A 392 11.81 12.31 -10.55
N LEU A 393 11.57 11.65 -9.41
CA LEU A 393 10.68 10.50 -9.31
C LEU A 393 9.21 10.88 -9.08
N PRO A 394 8.24 10.09 -9.59
CA PRO A 394 6.80 10.36 -9.54
C PRO A 394 6.15 10.23 -8.14
N ILE A 395 6.82 10.75 -7.13
CA ILE A 395 6.37 10.88 -5.75
C ILE A 395 5.59 12.20 -5.65
N PRO A 396 4.31 12.21 -5.22
CA PRO A 396 3.56 13.44 -5.04
C PRO A 396 4.26 14.40 -4.07
N ALA A 397 4.08 15.70 -4.28
CA ALA A 397 4.57 16.75 -3.39
C ALA A 397 3.97 16.71 -1.96
N GLN A 398 3.13 15.72 -1.63
CA GLN A 398 2.53 15.47 -0.31
C GLN A 398 3.58 15.30 0.80
N GLY A 399 4.86 15.09 0.46
CA GLY A 399 6.01 15.20 1.37
C GLY A 399 6.49 16.63 1.66
N PHE A 400 5.72 17.68 1.32
CA PHE A 400 6.14 19.06 1.51
C PHE A 400 6.23 19.43 3.00
N LYS A 401 7.42 19.85 3.43
CA LYS A 401 7.58 20.64 4.66
C LYS A 401 7.10 22.06 4.38
N ILE A 402 6.06 22.52 5.06
CA ILE A 402 5.75 23.95 5.11
C ILE A 402 6.92 24.61 5.84
N THR A 403 7.68 25.43 5.11
CA THR A 403 8.86 26.11 5.68
C THR A 403 8.47 27.48 6.24
N PRO A 404 9.20 27.97 7.26
CA PRO A 404 9.12 29.36 7.72
C PRO A 404 9.09 30.37 6.56
N LYS A 405 10.01 30.25 5.60
CA LYS A 405 10.10 31.14 4.43
C LYS A 405 8.83 31.21 3.59
N LEU A 406 8.13 30.09 3.41
CA LEU A 406 6.86 30.06 2.67
C LEU A 406 5.78 30.85 3.41
N ILE A 407 5.71 30.71 4.73
CA ILE A 407 4.76 31.45 5.57
C ILE A 407 5.08 32.95 5.54
N GLU A 408 6.36 33.30 5.66
CA GLU A 408 6.85 34.69 5.65
C GLU A 408 6.53 35.40 4.32
N ALA A 409 6.82 34.76 3.18
CA ALA A 409 6.53 35.32 1.86
C ALA A 409 5.03 35.53 1.62
N ASN A 410 4.17 34.61 2.08
CA ASN A 410 2.72 34.76 1.99
C ASN A 410 2.18 35.84 2.95
N PHE A 411 2.80 36.00 4.12
CA PHE A 411 2.46 37.06 5.07
C PHE A 411 2.81 38.45 4.52
N GLU A 412 3.97 38.58 3.88
CA GLU A 412 4.39 39.80 3.18
C GLU A 412 3.38 40.21 2.10
N ALA A 413 3.06 39.28 1.19
CA ALA A 413 2.10 39.50 0.12
C ALA A 413 0.75 39.96 0.67
N TYR A 414 0.25 39.32 1.74
CA TYR A 414 -1.01 39.68 2.37
C TYR A 414 -1.01 41.11 2.97
N LEU A 415 0.06 41.51 3.65
CA LEU A 415 0.18 42.89 4.17
C LEU A 415 0.29 43.93 3.04
N SER A 416 0.97 43.58 1.95
CA SER A 416 1.13 44.42 0.75
C SER A 416 -0.21 44.66 0.05
N GLU A 417 -0.95 43.59 -0.24
CA GLU A 417 -2.27 43.65 -0.89
C GLU A 417 -3.29 44.48 -0.10
N ASN A 418 -3.16 44.51 1.24
CA ASN A 418 -4.04 45.29 2.13
C ASN A 418 -3.51 46.71 2.43
N GLY A 419 -2.37 47.09 1.83
CA GLY A 419 -1.76 48.41 1.96
C GLY A 419 -1.38 48.76 3.40
N VAL A 420 -0.83 47.78 4.14
CA VAL A 420 -0.37 47.94 5.54
C VAL A 420 1.06 47.42 5.75
N LEU A 421 1.75 46.99 4.68
CA LEU A 421 3.13 46.49 4.72
C LEU A 421 4.12 47.45 5.38
N GLU A 422 3.95 48.75 5.16
CA GLU A 422 4.82 49.76 5.77
C GLU A 422 4.56 49.98 7.26
N LEU A 423 3.34 49.66 7.73
CA LEU A 423 2.91 49.87 9.11
C LEU A 423 3.17 48.65 10.00
N CYS A 424 2.99 47.44 9.46
CA CYS A 424 3.03 46.19 10.19
C CYS A 424 4.39 45.52 10.08
N GLU A 425 4.88 44.93 11.18
CA GLU A 425 6.04 44.07 11.16
C GLU A 425 5.82 42.84 10.27
N MET A 426 6.89 42.45 9.62
CA MET A 426 6.98 41.21 8.85
C MET A 426 6.89 40.00 9.78
N ALA A 427 6.26 38.93 9.31
CA ALA A 427 6.39 37.65 9.98
C ALA A 427 7.87 37.24 9.94
N ARG A 428 8.42 36.90 11.12
CA ARG A 428 9.65 36.14 11.27
C ARG A 428 9.28 34.90 12.03
N VAL A 429 9.14 33.78 11.31
CA VAL A 429 8.61 32.55 11.89
C VAL A 429 9.73 31.85 12.65
N GLU A 430 9.74 32.01 13.96
CA GLU A 430 10.75 31.37 14.83
C GLU A 430 10.49 29.88 14.96
N ASN A 431 9.23 29.50 15.20
CA ASN A 431 8.81 28.13 15.38
C ASN A 431 7.41 27.89 14.80
N ILE A 432 7.26 26.75 14.12
CA ILE A 432 5.97 26.18 13.75
C ILE A 432 5.56 25.24 14.88
N THR A 433 4.47 25.55 15.57
CA THR A 433 4.07 24.78 16.77
C THR A 433 3.07 23.68 16.48
N LYS A 434 2.39 23.74 15.34
CA LYS A 434 1.35 22.76 15.00
C LYS A 434 1.09 22.75 13.50
N MET A 435 1.09 21.56 12.90
CA MET A 435 0.58 21.33 11.55
C MET A 435 -0.52 20.28 11.61
N ARG A 436 -1.66 20.57 10.98
CA ARG A 436 -2.80 19.62 10.93
C ARG A 436 -3.43 19.61 9.55
N GLN A 437 -3.62 18.42 8.98
CA GLN A 437 -4.44 18.24 7.79
C GLN A 437 -5.93 18.26 8.18
N VAL A 438 -6.73 19.00 7.41
CA VAL A 438 -8.17 19.17 7.62
C VAL A 438 -8.88 18.91 6.30
N LEU A 439 -9.85 18.00 6.30
CA LEU A 439 -10.73 17.79 5.16
C LEU A 439 -11.74 18.94 5.08
N LEU A 440 -11.80 19.62 3.94
CA LEU A 440 -12.82 20.61 3.60
C LEU A 440 -13.65 20.04 2.45
N LYS A 441 -14.92 19.73 2.71
CA LYS A 441 -15.92 19.24 1.73
C LYS A 441 -15.35 18.17 0.78
N GLU A 442 -15.23 16.94 1.28
CA GLU A 442 -15.02 15.66 0.55
C GLU A 442 -13.85 15.55 -0.47
N GLN A 443 -13.16 16.64 -0.83
CA GLN A 443 -12.13 16.66 -1.87
C GLN A 443 -10.97 17.61 -1.59
N LEU A 444 -11.13 18.61 -0.71
CA LEU A 444 -10.12 19.64 -0.49
C LEU A 444 -9.36 19.39 0.81
N ILE A 445 -8.10 18.97 0.71
CA ILE A 445 -7.22 18.84 1.87
C ILE A 445 -6.65 20.23 2.18
N ALA A 446 -6.73 20.65 3.44
CA ALA A 446 -6.12 21.89 3.91
C ALA A 446 -5.10 21.62 5.01
N ILE A 447 -3.99 22.34 5.01
CA ILE A 447 -2.98 22.28 6.08
C ILE A 447 -3.13 23.53 6.94
N ARG A 448 -3.50 23.36 8.22
CA ARG A 448 -3.45 24.41 9.23
C ARG A 448 -2.09 24.45 9.88
N VAL A 449 -1.50 25.64 9.94
CA VAL A 449 -0.20 25.88 10.56
C VAL A 449 -0.34 26.95 11.63
N GLU A 450 0.09 26.63 12.85
CA GLU A 450 0.24 27.60 13.94
C GLU A 450 1.71 27.99 14.09
N PHE A 451 1.99 29.30 14.21
CA PHE A 451 3.35 29.82 14.33
C PHE A 451 3.43 31.07 15.20
N PHE A 452 4.64 31.41 15.65
CA PHE A 452 4.95 32.66 16.33
C PHE A 452 5.79 33.60 15.46
N THR A 453 5.60 34.91 15.61
CA THR A 453 6.58 35.90 15.13
C THR A 453 7.66 36.15 16.19
N ALA A 454 8.76 36.81 15.79
CA ALA A 454 9.84 37.25 16.67
C ALA A 454 9.43 38.15 17.87
N ARG A 455 8.19 38.63 17.92
CA ARG A 455 7.63 39.39 19.06
C ARG A 455 6.44 38.68 19.72
N GLU A 456 6.46 37.34 19.70
CA GLU A 456 5.48 36.45 20.35
C GLU A 456 4.04 36.61 19.84
N ALA A 457 3.84 37.18 18.65
CA ALA A 457 2.53 37.18 18.02
C ALA A 457 2.20 35.77 17.52
N LYS A 458 1.12 35.17 18.04
CA LYS A 458 0.71 33.82 17.64
C LYS A 458 -0.30 33.90 16.50
N PHE A 459 -0.02 33.23 15.40
CA PHE A 459 -0.85 33.21 14.21
C PHE A 459 -1.21 31.77 13.79
N MET A 460 -2.31 31.67 13.04
CA MET A 460 -2.72 30.47 12.32
C MET A 460 -2.95 30.81 10.85
N VAL A 461 -2.44 29.99 9.95
CA VAL A 461 -2.70 30.06 8.51
C VAL A 461 -3.24 28.73 8.01
N THR A 462 -4.13 28.78 7.02
CA THR A 462 -4.67 27.58 6.37
C THR A 462 -4.28 27.59 4.89
N PHE A 463 -3.51 26.60 4.46
CA PHE A 463 -3.21 26.35 3.06
C PHE A 463 -4.24 25.37 2.51
N GLY A 464 -4.95 25.73 1.45
CA GLY A 464 -5.69 24.77 0.64
C GLY A 464 -4.72 24.08 -0.32
N ILE A 465 -4.91 22.79 -0.53
CA ILE A 465 -4.21 22.04 -1.58
C ILE A 465 -5.16 22.00 -2.77
N GLN A 466 -4.72 22.54 -3.91
CA GLN A 466 -5.47 22.43 -5.16
C GLN A 466 -5.49 20.97 -5.65
N PRO A 467 -6.39 20.62 -6.58
CA PRO A 467 -6.32 19.34 -7.28
C PRO A 467 -5.04 19.21 -8.14
N ASN A 468 -4.41 20.32 -8.52
CA ASN A 468 -2.98 20.38 -8.81
C ASN A 468 -2.28 20.56 -7.48
N GLY A 469 -1.22 19.86 -7.11
CA GLY A 469 -0.71 19.91 -5.73
C GLY A 469 -0.21 21.28 -5.23
N SER A 470 -0.48 22.39 -5.92
CA SER A 470 -0.19 23.73 -5.43
C SER A 470 -0.93 24.03 -4.13
N LEU A 471 -0.17 24.62 -3.22
CA LEU A 471 -0.75 25.27 -2.06
C LEU A 471 -1.30 26.61 -2.53
N PHE A 472 -2.60 26.83 -2.30
CA PHE A 472 -3.17 28.15 -2.38
C PHE A 472 -3.61 28.55 -0.98
N MET A 473 -3.23 29.74 -0.55
CA MET A 473 -3.82 30.30 0.66
C MET A 473 -5.31 30.52 0.37
N GLN A 474 -6.20 29.94 1.19
CA GLN A 474 -7.63 30.23 1.04
C GLN A 474 -7.86 31.74 1.20
N PRO A 475 -8.79 32.36 0.45
CA PRO A 475 -9.08 33.77 0.54
C PRO A 475 -9.81 34.07 1.86
N LYS A 476 -9.06 34.07 2.95
CA LYS A 476 -9.22 34.82 4.20
C LYS A 476 -8.25 34.31 5.29
N VAL A 477 -7.26 35.16 5.56
CA VAL A 477 -6.84 35.59 6.91
C VAL A 477 -5.81 34.70 7.63
N PHE A 478 -4.62 35.27 7.83
CA PHE A 478 -3.80 34.95 8.99
C PHE A 478 -4.59 35.26 10.26
N VAL A 479 -4.92 34.23 11.05
CA VAL A 479 -5.72 34.40 12.25
C VAL A 479 -4.80 34.60 13.44
N ARG A 480 -4.86 35.77 14.07
CA ARG A 480 -4.18 36.02 15.34
C ARG A 480 -4.85 35.23 16.46
N LEU A 481 -4.09 34.35 17.11
CA LEU A 481 -4.57 33.46 18.16
C LEU A 481 -4.42 34.05 19.57
N ASN A 482 -3.48 34.99 19.78
CA ASN A 482 -3.33 35.71 21.05
C ASN A 482 -3.87 37.15 20.94
N ARG A 483 -4.20 37.78 22.09
CA ARG A 483 -4.74 39.14 22.12
C ARG A 483 -3.73 40.13 21.53
N TYR A 484 -4.19 41.05 20.67
CA TYR A 484 -3.35 42.06 20.02
C TYR A 484 -3.28 43.39 20.80
N HIS A 485 -4.23 43.70 21.68
CA HIS A 485 -4.20 44.91 22.53
C HIS A 485 -3.81 46.18 21.74
N ASN A 486 -2.85 46.97 22.25
CA ASN A 486 -2.30 48.18 21.63
C ASN A 486 -1.31 47.89 20.50
N THR A 487 -0.95 46.62 20.23
CA THR A 487 0.07 46.29 19.24
C THR A 487 -0.34 46.58 17.81
N ALA A 488 -1.61 46.91 17.56
CA ALA A 488 -2.17 47.19 16.24
C ALA A 488 -2.68 48.64 16.08
N ASP A 489 -2.31 49.56 16.98
CA ASP A 489 -2.88 50.92 17.05
C ASP A 489 -2.55 51.82 15.85
N CYS A 490 -1.47 51.52 15.12
CA CYS A 490 -1.15 52.17 13.84
C CYS A 490 -2.18 51.89 12.73
N ILE A 491 -3.07 50.91 12.91
CA ILE A 491 -4.17 50.63 11.99
C ILE A 491 -5.35 51.57 12.28
N SER A 492 -5.63 52.43 11.31
CA SER A 492 -6.73 53.40 11.37
C SER A 492 -8.09 52.72 11.58
N ALA A 493 -9.03 53.47 12.15
CA ALA A 493 -10.40 52.98 12.37
C ALA A 493 -11.09 52.52 11.07
N GLN A 494 -10.76 53.15 9.93
CA GLN A 494 -11.27 52.79 8.60
C GLN A 494 -10.75 51.42 8.11
N LYS A 495 -9.61 50.96 8.64
CA LYS A 495 -9.01 49.65 8.35
C LYS A 495 -9.06 48.70 9.55
N ALA A 496 -10.00 48.89 10.50
CA ALA A 496 -10.05 48.14 11.76
C ALA A 496 -10.05 46.61 11.60
N ALA A 497 -10.56 46.09 10.48
CA ALA A 497 -10.52 44.66 10.14
C ALA A 497 -9.10 44.08 10.02
N LEU A 498 -8.08 44.92 9.80
CA LEU A 498 -6.67 44.54 9.69
C LEU A 498 -5.93 44.59 11.03
N ARG A 499 -6.58 45.01 12.12
CA ARG A 499 -5.95 45.03 13.45
C ARG A 499 -5.45 43.66 13.91
N PRO A 500 -6.19 42.55 13.72
CA PRO A 500 -5.71 41.23 14.15
C PRO A 500 -4.39 40.81 13.47
N VAL A 501 -4.20 41.20 12.21
CA VAL A 501 -3.06 40.78 11.38
C VAL A 501 -1.84 41.70 11.50
N CYS A 502 -1.97 42.83 12.19
CA CYS A 502 -0.91 43.82 12.30
C CYS A 502 -0.25 43.83 13.68
N TYR A 503 1.08 43.80 13.68
CA TYR A 503 1.89 44.26 14.81
C TYR A 503 2.66 45.49 14.36
N CYS A 504 2.38 46.67 14.90
CA CYS A 504 2.94 47.93 14.41
C CYS A 504 4.46 47.99 14.62
N LYS A 505 5.20 48.34 13.55
CA LYS A 505 6.67 48.53 13.58
C LYS A 505 7.08 49.58 14.61
N ALA A 506 6.32 50.68 14.66
CA ALA A 506 6.41 51.69 15.70
C ALA A 506 5.22 51.54 16.65
N GLN A 507 5.49 51.20 17.91
CA GLN A 507 4.48 51.23 18.96
C GLN A 507 4.34 52.69 19.41
N GLU A 508 3.20 53.32 19.12
CA GLU A 508 2.91 54.63 19.71
C GLU A 508 2.86 54.45 21.23
N LYS A 509 3.71 55.17 21.96
CA LYS A 509 3.65 55.20 23.43
C LYS A 509 2.35 55.87 23.85
N GLY A 510 1.33 55.05 24.12
CA GLY A 510 0.18 55.38 24.95
C GLY A 510 -0.80 56.39 24.36
N ARG A 511 -1.87 55.90 23.73
CA ARG A 511 -3.19 56.51 23.85
C ARG A 511 -4.11 55.55 24.59
N VAL A 512 -4.22 55.76 25.90
CA VAL A 512 -5.35 55.27 26.66
C VAL A 512 -6.57 56.03 26.15
N ILE A 513 -7.40 55.38 25.35
CA ILE A 513 -8.73 55.89 25.04
C ILE A 513 -9.58 55.50 26.26
N VAL A 514 -9.98 56.51 27.05
CA VAL A 514 -10.97 56.40 28.14
C VAL A 514 -12.33 56.15 27.55
#